data_AF-A0AAU5X637-F1
#
_entry.id   AF-A0AAU5X637-F1
#
_cell.length_a   1.000
_cell.length_b   1.000
_cell.length_c   1.000
_cell.angle_alpha   90.00
_cell.angle_beta   90.00
_cell.angle_gamma   90.00
#
_symmetry.space_group_name_H-M   'P 1'
#
loop_
_entity.id
_entity.type
_entity.pdbx_description
1 polymer ?
#
loop_
_entity_poly.entity_id
_entity_poly.type
_entity_poly.pdbx_seq_one_letter_code
_entity_poly.pdbx_strand_id
1 'polypeptide(L)'
;MRPVPGHRALILLTLAVAAATYAIRLRYPLDTWVPVLDFLQVEPARVPQYATFFTLGVLAGRHGWLEHFPARTGWIWLAGGLGGSGLLFAVGSDAPCFGPGGATWPSALWALVDSALCVALCAGLLTLFRETLGGSGPLRRELAAGSYTVYIVHLPLVVVLQYTPAGRGLPALAAWGLVSVVAVVTVFPPAAGLRRLPGARRVL
;
A
#
# COMPACT_ATOMS: atom_id res chain seq x y z
N MET A 1 19.80 -14.43 -16.20
CA MET A 1 18.74 -14.24 -15.20
C MET A 1 19.31 -13.40 -14.06
N ARG A 2 18.66 -12.29 -13.67
CA ARG A 2 19.16 -11.47 -12.54
C ARG A 2 18.89 -12.21 -11.23
N PRO A 3 19.80 -12.15 -10.24
CA PRO A 3 19.62 -12.86 -8.98
C PRO A 3 18.37 -12.37 -8.25
N VAL A 4 17.64 -13.33 -7.68
CA VAL A 4 16.42 -13.06 -6.91
C VAL A 4 16.78 -12.29 -5.63
N PRO A 5 16.04 -11.24 -5.25
CA PRO A 5 16.35 -10.45 -4.07
C PRO A 5 16.22 -11.30 -2.80
N GLY A 6 17.34 -11.53 -2.11
CA GLY A 6 17.37 -12.17 -0.79
C GLY A 6 17.16 -11.17 0.36
N HIS A 7 17.29 -11.65 1.60
CA HIS A 7 17.13 -10.82 2.81
C HIS A 7 17.97 -9.53 2.79
N ARG A 8 19.23 -9.61 2.33
CA ARG A 8 20.12 -8.45 2.21
C ARG A 8 19.56 -7.38 1.27
N ALA A 9 19.02 -7.78 0.13
CA ALA A 9 18.45 -6.85 -0.84
C ALA A 9 17.21 -6.14 -0.27
N LEU A 10 16.37 -6.87 0.45
CA LEU A 10 15.18 -6.30 1.09
C LEU A 10 15.55 -5.35 2.25
N ILE A 11 16.57 -5.68 3.06
CA ILE A 11 17.07 -4.77 4.10
C ILE A 11 17.63 -3.48 3.47
N LEU A 12 18.46 -3.60 2.43
CA LEU A 12 18.99 -2.44 1.72
C LEU A 12 17.89 -1.60 1.07
N LEU A 13 16.87 -2.24 0.49
CA LEU A 13 15.70 -1.56 -0.03
C LEU A 13 14.97 -0.78 1.08
N THR A 14 14.71 -1.41 2.22
CA THR A 14 14.08 -0.74 3.38
C THR A 14 14.88 0.49 3.81
N LEU A 15 16.20 0.36 3.95
CA LEU A 15 17.05 1.48 4.35
C LEU A 15 17.06 2.60 3.30
N ALA A 16 17.12 2.27 2.02
CA ALA A 16 17.09 3.25 0.93
C ALA A 16 15.75 3.99 0.87
N VAL A 17 14.63 3.26 0.98
CA VAL A 17 13.29 3.85 1.00
C VAL A 17 13.07 4.69 2.25
N ALA A 18 13.56 4.24 3.41
CA ALA A 18 13.50 5.00 4.65
C ALA A 18 14.31 6.30 4.56
N ALA A 19 15.53 6.25 4.02
CA ALA A 19 16.36 7.43 3.83
C ALA A 19 15.73 8.43 2.85
N ALA A 20 15.20 7.96 1.72
CA ALA A 20 14.50 8.80 0.76
C ALA A 20 13.22 9.41 1.35
N THR A 21 12.43 8.62 2.07
CA THR A 21 11.22 9.07 2.77
C THR A 21 11.56 10.13 3.82
N TYR A 22 12.57 9.87 4.65
CA TYR A 22 13.02 10.82 5.68
C TYR A 22 13.52 12.13 5.08
N ALA A 23 14.29 12.07 3.99
CA ALA A 23 14.78 13.26 3.29
C ALA A 23 13.65 14.17 2.81
N ILE A 24 12.54 13.60 2.32
CA ILE A 24 11.35 14.37 1.96
C ILE A 24 10.63 14.90 3.22
N ARG A 25 10.53 14.09 4.28
CA ARG A 25 9.92 14.47 5.56
C ARG A 25 10.64 15.61 6.30
N LEU A 26 11.89 15.92 5.94
CA LEU A 26 12.58 17.12 6.41
C LEU A 26 11.88 18.41 5.97
N ARG A 27 11.29 18.43 4.76
CA ARG A 27 10.59 19.60 4.20
C ARG A 27 9.07 19.46 4.21
N TYR A 28 8.56 18.24 4.03
CA TYR A 28 7.14 17.95 3.95
C TYR A 28 6.77 16.93 5.02
N PRO A 29 6.33 17.38 6.21
CA PRO A 29 5.80 16.48 7.23
C PRO A 29 4.66 15.61 6.68
N LEU A 30 4.46 14.46 7.30
CA LEU A 30 3.28 13.63 7.08
C LEU A 30 2.00 14.45 7.21
N ASP A 31 0.99 14.04 6.46
CA ASP A 31 -0.30 14.73 6.33
C ASP A 31 -0.23 16.13 5.67
N THR A 32 0.91 16.50 5.07
CA THR A 32 0.99 17.66 4.18
C THR A 32 0.49 17.26 2.79
N TRP A 33 -0.71 17.71 2.46
CA TRP A 33 -1.32 17.49 1.15
C TRP A 33 -1.08 18.68 0.23
N VAL A 34 -0.51 18.43 -0.94
CA VAL A 34 -0.27 19.44 -1.96
C VAL A 34 -1.26 19.20 -3.11
N PRO A 35 -2.11 20.18 -3.45
CA PRO A 35 -2.98 20.07 -4.61
C PRO A 35 -2.14 20.23 -5.88
N VAL A 36 -1.98 19.13 -6.61
CA VAL A 36 -1.38 19.13 -7.95
C VAL A 36 -2.53 19.20 -8.96
N LEU A 37 -2.45 20.13 -9.92
CA LEU A 37 -3.49 20.34 -10.93
C LEU A 37 -4.89 20.65 -10.34
N ASP A 38 -4.97 21.25 -9.15
CA ASP A 38 -6.19 21.62 -8.39
C ASP A 38 -7.13 20.47 -7.96
N PHE A 39 -7.00 19.26 -8.51
CA PHE A 39 -7.83 18.11 -8.12
C PHE A 39 -7.02 16.91 -7.59
N LEU A 40 -5.72 16.80 -7.92
CA LEU A 40 -4.91 15.67 -7.49
C LEU A 40 -4.24 15.98 -6.15
N GLN A 41 -4.80 15.45 -5.07
CA GLN A 41 -4.22 15.56 -3.74
C GLN A 41 -3.02 14.59 -3.65
N VAL A 42 -1.81 15.14 -3.60
CA VAL A 42 -0.58 14.36 -3.47
C VAL A 42 0.02 14.63 -2.10
N GLU A 43 0.37 13.57 -1.38
CA GLU A 43 1.13 13.64 -0.13
C GLU A 43 2.62 13.42 -0.44
N PRO A 44 3.47 14.47 -0.50
CA PRO A 44 4.85 14.34 -0.96
C PRO A 44 5.66 13.35 -0.12
N ALA A 45 5.38 13.27 1.18
CA ALA A 45 6.03 12.39 2.13
C ALA A 45 5.95 10.89 1.76
N ARG A 46 4.95 10.48 0.96
CA ARG A 46 4.77 9.08 0.53
C ARG A 46 5.20 8.80 -0.91
N VAL A 47 5.49 9.85 -1.69
CA VAL A 47 5.90 9.72 -3.09
C VAL A 47 7.12 8.80 -3.28
N PRO A 48 8.19 8.87 -2.45
CA PRO A 48 9.33 7.97 -2.60
C PRO A 48 8.94 6.49 -2.49
N GLN A 49 8.05 6.16 -1.56
CA GLN A 49 7.58 4.79 -1.37
C GLN A 49 6.75 4.35 -2.58
N TYR A 50 5.76 5.15 -2.98
CA TYR A 50 4.88 4.82 -4.11
C TYR A 50 5.66 4.63 -5.41
N ALA A 51 6.58 5.55 -5.74
CA ALA A 51 7.42 5.45 -6.93
C ALA A 51 8.28 4.18 -6.89
N THR A 52 8.85 3.85 -5.73
CA THR A 52 9.69 2.67 -5.57
C THR A 52 8.90 1.38 -5.76
N PHE A 53 7.78 1.21 -5.04
CA PHE A 53 6.97 -0.01 -5.12
C PHE A 53 6.29 -0.18 -6.47
N PHE A 54 5.84 0.91 -7.10
CA PHE A 54 5.32 0.86 -8.47
C PHE A 54 6.38 0.36 -9.45
N THR A 55 7.59 0.95 -9.39
CA THR A 55 8.71 0.54 -10.26
C THR A 55 9.12 -0.90 -10.01
N LEU A 56 9.21 -1.32 -8.74
CA LEU A 56 9.51 -2.70 -8.36
C LEU A 56 8.43 -3.67 -8.83
N GLY A 57 7.16 -3.29 -8.76
CA GLY A 57 6.05 -4.09 -9.30
C GLY A 57 6.18 -4.33 -10.81
N VAL A 58 6.48 -3.28 -11.58
CA VAL A 58 6.73 -3.39 -13.02
C VAL A 58 7.94 -4.29 -13.32
N LEU A 59 9.06 -4.08 -12.62
CA LEU A 59 10.27 -4.89 -12.79
C LEU A 59 10.04 -6.36 -12.40
N ALA A 60 9.33 -6.60 -11.30
CA ALA A 60 9.01 -7.93 -10.82
C ALA A 60 8.13 -8.69 -11.81
N GLY A 61 7.15 -8.01 -12.44
CA GLY A 61 6.33 -8.57 -13.51
C GLY A 61 7.13 -8.87 -14.79
N ARG A 62 8.03 -7.95 -15.20
CA ARG A 62 8.85 -8.13 -16.43
C ARG A 62 9.91 -9.22 -16.30
N HIS A 63 10.44 -9.44 -15.10
CA HIS A 63 11.53 -10.38 -14.85
C HIS A 63 11.09 -11.65 -14.13
N GLY A 64 9.79 -11.86 -13.92
CA GLY A 64 9.25 -13.03 -13.22
C GLY A 64 9.79 -13.18 -11.79
N TRP A 65 10.15 -12.08 -11.13
CA TRP A 65 10.72 -12.15 -9.77
C TRP A 65 9.75 -12.79 -8.79
N LEU A 66 8.45 -12.56 -8.96
CA LEU A 66 7.42 -13.15 -8.13
C LEU A 66 7.32 -14.67 -8.27
N GLU A 67 7.75 -15.27 -9.38
CA GLU A 67 7.72 -16.73 -9.55
C GLU A 67 8.92 -17.38 -8.85
N HIS A 68 10.06 -16.67 -8.81
CA HIS A 68 11.33 -17.20 -8.31
C HIS A 68 11.64 -16.76 -6.87
N PHE A 69 10.84 -15.87 -6.28
CA PHE A 69 11.07 -15.35 -4.93
C PHE A 69 10.93 -16.46 -3.87
N PRO A 70 11.91 -16.68 -2.97
CA PRO A 70 11.85 -17.77 -2.00
C PRO A 70 10.68 -17.60 -1.04
N ALA A 71 9.78 -18.60 -1.00
CA ALA A 71 8.60 -18.56 -0.14
C ALA A 71 8.96 -18.36 1.34
N ARG A 72 10.02 -19.05 1.82
CA ARG A 72 10.50 -18.92 3.21
C ARG A 72 10.88 -17.48 3.56
N THR A 73 11.53 -16.77 2.65
CA THR A 73 11.85 -15.35 2.84
C THR A 73 10.55 -14.54 2.95
N GLY A 74 9.60 -14.72 2.04
CA GLY A 74 8.31 -14.05 2.11
C GLY A 74 7.55 -14.29 3.41
N TRP A 75 7.50 -15.52 3.91
CA TRP A 75 6.84 -15.85 5.18
C TRP A 75 7.51 -15.20 6.39
N ILE A 76 8.85 -15.16 6.44
CA ILE A 76 9.59 -14.48 7.51
C ILE A 76 9.26 -12.98 7.52
N TRP A 77 9.27 -12.35 6.35
CA TRP A 77 8.95 -10.93 6.22
C TRP A 77 7.46 -10.66 6.50
N LEU A 78 6.55 -11.55 6.13
CA LEU A 78 5.14 -11.45 6.49
C LEU A 78 4.96 -11.51 8.01
N ALA A 79 5.56 -12.49 8.68
CA ALA A 79 5.49 -12.62 10.13
C ALA A 79 6.08 -11.39 10.84
N GLY A 80 7.21 -10.88 10.36
CA GLY A 80 7.81 -9.64 10.86
C GLY A 80 6.92 -8.41 10.64
N GLY A 81 6.31 -8.28 9.45
CA GLY A 81 5.40 -7.19 9.12
C GLY A 81 4.11 -7.22 9.93
N LEU A 82 3.51 -8.40 10.12
CA LEU A 82 2.33 -8.58 10.97
C LEU A 82 2.65 -8.35 12.44
N GLY A 83 3.78 -8.87 12.93
CA GLY A 83 4.24 -8.64 14.30
C GLY A 83 4.53 -7.16 14.57
N GLY A 84 5.20 -6.47 13.63
CA GLY A 84 5.43 -5.04 13.70
C GLY A 84 4.14 -4.22 13.66
N SER A 85 3.19 -4.60 12.81
CA SER A 85 1.87 -3.94 12.76
C SER A 85 1.11 -4.13 14.08
N GLY A 86 1.10 -5.34 14.63
CA GLY A 86 0.49 -5.62 15.93
C GLY A 86 1.14 -4.85 17.07
N LEU A 87 2.47 -4.71 17.06
CA LEU A 87 3.19 -3.88 18.01
C LEU A 87 2.78 -2.40 17.91
N LEU A 88 2.65 -1.85 16.70
CA LEU A 88 2.19 -0.47 16.52
C LEU A 88 0.77 -0.26 17.05
N PHE A 89 -0.14 -1.20 16.80
CA PHE A 89 -1.49 -1.16 17.38
C PHE A 89 -1.48 -1.23 18.91
N ALA A 90 -0.58 -2.02 19.50
CA ALA A 90 -0.44 -2.14 20.95
C ALA A 90 0.17 -0.89 21.60
N VAL A 91 1.13 -0.26 20.91
CA VAL A 91 1.79 0.98 21.37
C VAL A 91 0.86 2.19 21.29
N GLY A 92 -0.05 2.21 20.31
CA GLY A 92 -1.02 3.28 20.11
C GLY A 92 -0.42 4.51 19.40
N SER A 93 -1.28 5.34 18.81
CA SER A 93 -0.87 6.49 17.98
C SER A 93 -0.15 7.61 18.73
N ASP A 94 -0.30 7.66 20.05
CA ASP A 94 0.17 8.78 20.88
C ASP A 94 1.61 8.59 21.38
N ALA A 95 2.29 7.54 20.93
CA ALA A 95 3.63 7.26 21.42
C ALA A 95 4.66 8.31 20.94
N PRO A 96 5.62 8.69 21.79
CA PRO A 96 6.61 9.72 21.47
C PRO A 96 7.58 9.34 20.34
N CYS A 97 7.54 8.09 19.87
CA CYS A 97 8.32 7.61 18.74
C CYS A 97 7.69 7.96 17.38
N PHE A 98 6.43 8.42 17.32
CA PHE A 98 5.79 8.87 16.08
C PHE A 98 6.12 10.33 15.79
N GLY A 99 7.08 10.57 14.90
CA GLY A 99 7.42 11.90 14.41
C GLY A 99 6.85 12.15 13.00
N PRO A 100 5.88 13.08 12.81
CA PRO A 100 5.31 13.34 11.50
C PRO A 100 6.32 13.96 10.51
N GLY A 101 7.32 14.69 10.98
CA GLY A 101 8.34 15.31 10.11
C GLY A 101 9.45 16.03 10.88
N GLY A 102 10.33 16.68 10.11
CA GLY A 102 11.45 17.49 10.63
C GLY A 102 12.72 16.69 10.94
N ALA A 103 13.80 17.42 11.24
CA ALA A 103 15.12 16.86 11.54
C ALA A 103 15.21 16.29 12.97
N THR A 104 14.28 15.40 13.32
CA THR A 104 14.16 14.81 14.66
C THR A 104 14.36 13.30 14.60
N TRP A 105 14.92 12.72 15.66
CA TRP A 105 15.10 11.28 15.77
C TRP A 105 13.78 10.48 15.66
N PRO A 106 12.65 10.90 16.26
CA PRO A 106 11.35 10.24 16.06
C PRO A 106 10.90 10.21 14.60
N SER A 107 11.16 11.27 13.81
CA SER A 107 10.79 11.27 12.39
C SER A 107 11.62 10.29 11.57
N ALA A 108 12.91 10.16 11.87
CA ALA A 108 13.79 9.17 11.24
C ALA A 108 13.37 7.73 11.60
N LEU A 109 13.10 7.47 12.89
CA LEU A 109 12.62 6.18 13.35
C LEU A 109 11.28 5.81 12.71
N TRP A 110 10.35 6.77 12.63
CA TRP A 110 9.06 6.55 12.02
C TRP A 110 9.18 6.27 10.51
N ALA A 111 10.03 7.00 9.78
CA ALA A 111 10.30 6.72 8.37
C ALA A 111 10.88 5.31 8.16
N LEU A 112 11.72 4.84 9.08
CA LEU A 112 12.29 3.49 9.04
C LEU A 112 11.23 2.41 9.30
N VAL A 113 10.45 2.55 10.38
CA VAL A 113 9.39 1.60 10.75
C VAL A 113 8.35 1.49 9.66
N ASP A 114 7.88 2.63 9.16
CA ASP A 114 6.91 2.72 8.06
C ASP A 114 7.44 2.02 6.79
N SER A 115 8.66 2.36 6.36
CA SER A 115 9.29 1.71 5.19
C SER A 115 9.52 0.21 5.39
N ALA A 116 9.90 -0.21 6.60
CA ALA A 116 10.12 -1.62 6.93
C ALA A 116 8.81 -2.41 6.86
N LEU A 117 7.72 -1.86 7.40
CA LEU A 117 6.40 -2.47 7.30
C LEU A 117 5.91 -2.54 5.86
N CYS A 118 6.09 -1.49 5.07
CA CYS A 118 5.75 -1.53 3.65
C CYS A 118 6.50 -2.64 2.91
N VAL A 119 7.82 -2.71 3.03
CA VAL A 119 8.61 -3.76 2.35
C VAL A 119 8.21 -5.15 2.84
N ALA A 120 8.04 -5.33 4.15
CA ALA A 120 7.68 -6.59 4.77
C ALA A 120 6.30 -7.10 4.34
N LEU A 121 5.29 -6.24 4.43
CA LEU A 121 3.93 -6.59 4.04
C LEU A 121 3.81 -6.77 2.53
N CYS A 122 4.46 -5.96 1.69
CA CYS A 122 4.47 -6.17 0.24
C CYS A 122 5.09 -7.52 -0.13
N ALA A 123 6.31 -7.82 0.34
CA ALA A 123 6.97 -9.10 0.05
C ALA A 123 6.20 -10.30 0.62
N GLY A 124 5.67 -10.13 1.84
CA GLY A 124 4.95 -11.16 2.57
C GLY A 124 3.58 -11.48 1.98
N LEU A 125 2.75 -10.47 1.72
CA LEU A 125 1.42 -10.65 1.16
C LEU A 125 1.48 -11.20 -0.26
N LEU A 126 2.41 -10.72 -1.10
CA LEU A 126 2.60 -11.28 -2.44
C LEU A 126 2.97 -12.76 -2.38
N THR A 127 3.79 -13.16 -1.40
CA THR A 127 4.12 -14.57 -1.16
C THR A 127 2.90 -15.34 -0.66
N LEU A 128 2.16 -14.82 0.31
CA LEU A 128 0.92 -15.43 0.82
C LEU A 128 -0.06 -15.69 -0.31
N PHE A 129 -0.38 -14.69 -1.12
CA PHE A 129 -1.32 -14.82 -2.25
C PHE A 129 -0.82 -15.83 -3.29
N ARG A 130 0.47 -15.85 -3.60
CA ARG A 130 1.07 -16.80 -4.53
C ARG A 130 0.95 -18.25 -4.04
N GLU A 131 1.31 -18.52 -2.79
CA GLU A 131 1.37 -19.88 -2.23
C GLU A 131 -0.01 -20.42 -1.84
N THR A 132 -0.90 -19.58 -1.32
CA THR A 132 -2.20 -20.01 -0.77
C THR A 132 -3.36 -19.85 -1.73
N LEU A 133 -3.32 -18.83 -2.59
CA LEU A 133 -4.40 -18.49 -3.52
C LEU A 133 -4.00 -18.79 -4.97
N GLY A 134 -3.17 -19.83 -5.15
CA GLY A 134 -2.82 -20.38 -6.45
C GLY A 134 -4.05 -20.75 -7.28
N GLY A 135 -4.02 -20.44 -8.57
CA GLY A 135 -5.08 -20.77 -9.53
C GLY A 135 -5.85 -19.57 -10.10
N SER A 136 -6.13 -19.61 -11.40
CA SER A 136 -6.78 -18.55 -12.19
C SER A 136 -8.24 -18.88 -12.53
N GLY A 137 -9.07 -19.01 -11.49
CA GLY A 137 -10.53 -19.12 -11.67
C GLY A 137 -11.11 -17.91 -12.43
N PRO A 138 -12.25 -18.05 -13.12
CA PRO A 138 -12.82 -16.97 -13.94
C PRO A 138 -13.09 -15.70 -13.13
N LEU A 139 -13.58 -15.84 -11.89
CA LEU A 139 -13.76 -14.71 -10.98
C LEU A 139 -12.44 -14.04 -10.63
N ARG A 140 -11.42 -14.79 -10.22
CA ARG A 140 -10.10 -14.24 -9.85
C ARG A 140 -9.44 -13.50 -11.01
N ARG A 141 -9.55 -14.04 -12.23
CA ARG A 141 -9.06 -13.39 -13.45
C ARG A 141 -9.78 -12.06 -13.71
N GLU A 142 -11.09 -12.03 -13.51
CA GLU A 142 -11.89 -10.81 -13.66
C GLU A 142 -11.53 -9.73 -12.61
N LEU A 143 -11.35 -10.15 -11.34
CA LEU A 143 -10.92 -9.27 -10.25
C LEU A 143 -9.51 -8.72 -10.48
N ALA A 144 -8.56 -9.58 -10.90
CA ALA A 144 -7.19 -9.19 -11.20
C ALA A 144 -7.14 -8.18 -12.37
N ALA A 145 -7.90 -8.45 -13.43
CA ALA A 145 -8.04 -7.53 -14.56
C ALA A 145 -8.72 -6.21 -14.18
N GLY A 146 -9.43 -6.13 -13.06
CA GLY A 146 -10.08 -4.91 -12.58
C GLY A 146 -9.25 -4.12 -11.57
N SER A 147 -8.14 -4.66 -11.09
CA SER A 147 -7.39 -4.12 -9.94
C SER A 147 -6.96 -2.65 -10.13
N TYR A 148 -6.45 -2.29 -11.31
CA TYR A 148 -6.05 -0.91 -11.60
C TYR A 148 -7.25 0.03 -11.73
N THR A 149 -8.35 -0.43 -12.31
CA THR A 149 -9.58 0.37 -12.39
C THR A 149 -10.19 0.60 -11.01
N VAL A 150 -10.19 -0.44 -10.17
CA VAL A 150 -10.60 -0.37 -8.75
C VAL A 150 -9.72 0.65 -8.02
N TYR A 151 -8.41 0.66 -8.25
CA TYR A 151 -7.50 1.67 -7.68
C TYR A 151 -7.90 3.12 -8.06
N ILE A 152 -8.49 3.36 -9.22
CA ILE A 152 -8.96 4.70 -9.59
C ILE A 152 -10.35 5.00 -8.97
N VAL A 153 -11.28 4.05 -9.09
CA VAL A 153 -12.70 4.24 -8.71
C VAL A 153 -12.91 4.19 -7.20
N HIS A 154 -12.10 3.43 -6.45
CA HIS A 154 -12.30 3.27 -5.01
C HIS A 154 -12.14 4.59 -4.26
N LEU A 155 -11.26 5.50 -4.71
CA LEU A 155 -10.96 6.74 -3.99
C LEU A 155 -12.19 7.65 -3.84
N PRO A 156 -12.88 8.08 -4.92
CA PRO A 156 -14.10 8.87 -4.78
C PRO A 156 -15.22 8.09 -4.08
N LEU A 157 -15.34 6.78 -4.32
CA LEU A 157 -16.35 5.93 -3.68
C LEU A 157 -16.19 5.91 -2.16
N VAL A 158 -14.97 5.64 -1.67
CA VAL A 158 -14.66 5.57 -0.24
C VAL A 158 -14.84 6.94 0.42
N VAL A 159 -14.48 8.03 -0.27
CA VAL A 159 -14.74 9.40 0.24
C VAL A 159 -16.23 9.63 0.43
N VAL A 160 -17.08 9.33 -0.57
CA VAL A 160 -18.54 9.47 -0.45
C VAL A 160 -19.10 8.59 0.67
N LEU A 161 -18.64 7.34 0.77
CA LEU A 161 -19.08 6.43 1.83
C LEU A 161 -18.69 6.93 3.23
N GLN A 162 -17.53 7.56 3.40
CA GLN A 162 -17.09 8.14 4.69
C GLN A 162 -17.91 9.37 5.13
N TYR A 163 -18.51 10.11 4.19
CA TYR A 163 -19.44 11.19 4.56
C TYR A 163 -20.75 10.65 5.18
N THR A 164 -21.08 9.37 4.98
CA THR A 164 -22.31 8.78 5.54
C THR A 164 -22.26 8.51 7.04
N PRO A 165 -21.19 7.99 7.67
CA PRO A 165 -21.10 7.95 9.14
C PRO A 165 -20.65 9.27 9.77
N ALA A 166 -20.09 10.21 8.97
CA ALA A 166 -19.58 11.48 9.49
C ALA A 166 -20.66 12.25 10.26
N GLY A 167 -20.35 12.65 11.50
CA GLY A 167 -21.25 13.39 12.38
C GLY A 167 -22.39 12.58 13.01
N ARG A 168 -22.48 11.27 12.77
CA ARG A 168 -23.56 10.40 13.30
C ARG A 168 -23.20 9.67 14.61
N GLY A 169 -22.09 10.03 15.26
CA GLY A 169 -21.69 9.47 16.55
C GLY A 169 -21.29 7.99 16.54
N LEU A 170 -21.09 7.39 15.35
CA LEU A 170 -20.62 6.02 15.24
C LEU A 170 -19.18 5.90 15.77
N PRO A 171 -18.85 4.85 16.56
CA PRO A 171 -17.47 4.56 16.94
C PRO A 171 -16.59 4.43 15.69
N ALA A 172 -15.38 4.99 15.73
CA ALA A 172 -14.47 5.04 14.57
C ALA A 172 -14.23 3.66 13.95
N LEU A 173 -14.07 2.61 14.78
CA LEU A 173 -13.86 1.24 14.31
C LEU A 173 -15.08 0.68 13.58
N ALA A 174 -16.30 0.98 14.06
CA ALA A 174 -17.54 0.56 13.43
C ALA A 174 -17.75 1.28 12.09
N ALA A 175 -17.51 2.59 12.05
CA ALA A 175 -17.55 3.38 10.82
C ALA A 175 -16.53 2.86 9.78
N TRP A 176 -15.28 2.60 10.21
CA TRP A 176 -14.24 2.03 9.37
C TRP A 176 -14.62 0.65 8.82
N GLY A 177 -15.13 -0.24 9.67
CA GLY A 177 -15.53 -1.59 9.26
C GLY A 177 -16.68 -1.56 8.25
N LEU A 178 -17.71 -0.75 8.51
CA LEU A 178 -18.84 -0.57 7.60
C LEU A 178 -18.39 -0.04 6.24
N VAL A 179 -17.65 1.07 6.23
CA VAL A 179 -17.17 1.70 4.98
C VAL A 179 -16.30 0.72 4.19
N SER A 180 -15.40 -0.01 4.86
CA SER A 180 -14.51 -0.97 4.21
C SER A 180 -15.28 -2.10 3.53
N VAL A 181 -16.23 -2.72 4.22
CA VAL A 181 -17.05 -3.81 3.66
C VAL A 181 -17.88 -3.31 2.47
N VAL A 182 -18.57 -2.18 2.65
CA VAL A 182 -19.43 -1.61 1.59
C VAL A 182 -18.59 -1.21 0.38
N ALA A 183 -17.45 -0.55 0.57
CA ALA A 183 -16.56 -0.15 -0.52
C ALA A 183 -16.04 -1.35 -1.31
N VAL A 184 -15.56 -2.40 -0.63
CA VAL A 184 -15.04 -3.61 -1.30
C VAL A 184 -16.11 -4.28 -2.15
N VAL A 185 -17.34 -4.37 -1.67
CA VAL A 185 -18.45 -5.00 -2.43
C VAL A 185 -18.88 -4.12 -3.61
N THR A 186 -18.93 -2.79 -3.41
CA THR A 186 -19.53 -1.87 -4.38
C THR A 186 -18.55 -1.37 -5.45
N VAL A 187 -17.23 -1.51 -5.25
CA VAL A 187 -16.23 -0.97 -6.19
C VAL A 187 -16.07 -1.80 -7.46
N PHE A 188 -16.30 -3.11 -7.42
CA PHE A 188 -16.06 -3.99 -8.57
C PHE A 188 -17.03 -3.78 -9.74
N PRO A 189 -18.36 -3.63 -9.54
CA PRO A 189 -19.29 -3.38 -10.64
C PRO A 189 -18.97 -2.12 -11.49
N PRO A 190 -18.77 -0.92 -10.91
CA PRO A 190 -18.43 0.27 -11.70
C PRO A 190 -17.06 0.14 -12.35
N ALA A 191 -16.09 -0.49 -11.69
CA ALA A 191 -14.78 -0.76 -12.28
C ALA A 191 -14.87 -1.69 -13.50
N ALA A 192 -15.66 -2.76 -13.42
CA ALA A 192 -15.90 -3.67 -14.53
C ALA A 192 -16.63 -2.99 -15.71
N GLY A 193 -17.57 -2.09 -15.41
CA GLY A 193 -18.26 -1.28 -16.43
C GLY A 193 -17.30 -0.33 -17.15
N LEU A 194 -16.46 0.39 -16.41
CA LEU A 194 -15.52 1.36 -16.97
C LEU A 194 -14.48 0.67 -17.88
N ARG A 195 -13.95 -0.49 -17.46
CA ARG A 195 -12.98 -1.27 -18.25
C ARG A 195 -13.55 -1.79 -19.58
N ARG A 196 -14.88 -1.97 -19.68
CA ARG A 196 -15.56 -2.43 -20.90
C ARG A 196 -15.77 -1.31 -21.93
N LEU A 197 -15.50 -0.05 -21.59
CA LEU A 197 -15.60 1.06 -22.54
C LEU A 197 -14.48 1.00 -23.59
N PRO A 198 -14.78 1.30 -24.87
CA PRO A 198 -13.87 1.09 -25.99
C PRO A 198 -12.56 1.91 -25.91
N GLY A 199 -12.56 3.05 -25.22
CA GLY A 199 -11.35 3.85 -24.99
C GLY A 199 -10.54 3.45 -23.76
N ALA A 200 -11.20 2.95 -22.72
CA ALA A 200 -10.57 2.64 -21.43
C ALA A 200 -9.86 1.29 -21.44
N ARG A 201 -10.33 0.33 -22.26
CA ARG A 201 -9.81 -1.04 -22.36
C ARG A 201 -8.33 -1.14 -22.81
N ARG A 202 -7.75 -0.07 -23.38
CA ARG A 202 -6.33 -0.03 -23.77
C ARG A 202 -5.39 0.36 -22.64
N VAL A 203 -5.92 0.98 -21.58
CA VAL A 203 -5.13 1.56 -20.47
C VAL A 203 -5.48 0.91 -19.13
N LEU A 204 -6.72 0.47 -18.97
CA LEU A 204 -7.30 -0.12 -17.74
C LEU A 204 -7.52 -1.63 -17.88
#